data_AF-A0A379SQU1-F1
#
_entry.id   AF-A0A379SQU1-F1
#
_cell.length_a   1.000
_cell.length_b   1.000
_cell.length_c   1.000
_cell.angle_alpha   90.00
_cell.angle_beta   90.00
_cell.angle_gamma   90.00
#
_symmetry.space_group_name_H-M   'P 1'
#
loop_
_entity.id
_entity.type
_entity.pdbx_description
1 polymer ?
#
loop_
_entity_poly.entity_id
_entity_poly.type
_entity_poly.pdbx_seq_one_letter_code
_entity_poly.pdbx_strand_id
1 'polypeptide(L)'
;MEIIQERLEREYDLDLITTAPTVVYEVETTAKEIIYVDSPSKLPPLNNIYELREPIAECHMLLPQAYLGNVITLCIEKRGVQTNMVYHGNQVALTYEIPMAEVVLDFFDR
;
A
#
# COMPACT_ATOMS: atom_id res chain seq x y z
N MET A 1 -9.80 7.48 -6.13
CA MET A 1 -9.25 8.79 -6.57
C MET A 1 -9.60 9.01 -8.04
N GLU A 2 -9.45 7.99 -8.88
CA GLU A 2 -9.76 7.99 -10.32
C GLU A 2 -11.12 8.61 -10.68
N ILE A 3 -12.21 8.23 -10.02
CA ILE A 3 -13.55 8.78 -10.35
C ILE A 3 -13.58 10.32 -10.21
N ILE A 4 -12.88 10.89 -9.23
CA ILE A 4 -12.87 12.35 -9.03
C ILE A 4 -12.01 13.04 -10.09
N GLN A 5 -10.85 12.45 -10.43
CA GLN A 5 -10.01 12.95 -11.52
C GLN A 5 -10.75 12.91 -12.85
N GLU A 6 -11.34 11.77 -13.20
CA GLU A 6 -12.05 11.60 -14.47
C GLU A 6 -13.22 12.59 -14.60
N ARG A 7 -13.93 12.85 -13.49
CA ARG A 7 -15.00 13.86 -13.47
C ARG A 7 -14.46 15.28 -13.61
N LEU A 8 -13.33 15.62 -12.99
CA LEU A 8 -12.74 16.97 -13.13
C LEU A 8 -12.24 17.22 -14.55
N GLU A 9 -11.61 16.23 -15.19
CA GLU A 9 -11.18 16.34 -16.58
C GLU A 9 -12.39 16.45 -17.53
N ARG A 10 -13.41 15.59 -17.37
CA ARG A 10 -14.55 15.55 -18.31
C ARG A 10 -15.58 16.65 -18.10
N GLU A 11 -15.94 16.94 -16.84
CA GLU A 11 -17.01 17.91 -16.53
C GLU A 11 -16.49 19.34 -16.42
N TYR A 12 -15.22 19.54 -16.06
CA TYR A 12 -14.66 20.85 -15.77
C TYR A 12 -13.49 21.26 -16.70
N ASP A 13 -13.09 20.43 -17.66
CA ASP A 13 -12.02 20.70 -18.64
C ASP A 13 -10.70 21.12 -17.96
N LEU A 14 -10.36 20.43 -16.87
CA LEU A 14 -9.17 20.71 -16.06
C LEU A 14 -8.08 19.67 -16.35
N ASP A 15 -6.92 20.12 -16.84
CA ASP A 15 -5.70 19.32 -16.89
C ASP A 15 -5.09 19.21 -15.48
N LEU A 16 -5.07 18.00 -14.91
CA LEU A 16 -4.58 17.74 -13.56
C LEU A 16 -3.23 17.03 -13.59
N ILE A 17 -2.33 17.46 -12.71
CA ILE A 17 -1.08 16.74 -12.43
C ILE A 17 -1.26 16.00 -11.11
N THR A 18 -1.09 14.68 -11.15
CA THR A 18 -1.35 13.78 -10.03
C THR A 18 -0.02 13.35 -9.43
N THR A 19 0.21 13.66 -8.17
CA THR A 19 1.38 13.15 -7.44
C THR A 19 1.13 11.74 -6.93
N ALA A 20 2.20 10.97 -6.76
CA ALA A 20 2.10 9.66 -6.13
C ALA A 20 1.42 9.79 -4.75
N PRO A 21 0.39 8.97 -4.47
CA PRO A 21 -0.28 8.99 -3.18
C PRO A 21 0.69 8.58 -2.05
N THR A 22 0.58 9.25 -0.90
CA THR A 22 1.36 8.94 0.30
C THR A 22 0.50 8.26 1.35
N VAL A 23 1.14 7.46 2.21
CA VAL A 23 0.52 6.82 3.37
C VAL A 23 1.03 7.48 4.65
N VAL A 24 0.27 7.35 5.74
CA VAL A 24 0.64 7.91 7.04
C VAL A 24 1.60 6.95 7.74
N TYR A 25 2.78 7.43 8.11
CA TYR A 25 3.77 6.69 8.89
C TYR A 25 3.62 6.99 10.38
N GLU A 26 3.94 6.02 11.21
CA GLU A 26 4.07 6.20 12.65
C GLU A 26 5.56 6.30 13.01
N VAL A 27 5.96 7.38 13.66
CA VAL A 27 7.35 7.61 14.05
C VAL A 27 7.44 7.67 15.56
N GLU A 28 8.27 6.81 16.15
CA GLU A 28 8.70 6.94 17.54
C GLU A 28 9.96 7.79 17.58
N THR A 29 9.88 8.89 18.32
CA THR A 29 11.03 9.81 18.49
C THR A 29 12.00 9.29 19.55
N THR A 30 13.23 9.82 19.57
CA THR A 30 14.20 9.54 20.65
C THR A 30 13.72 9.98 22.04
N ALA A 31 12.74 10.87 22.10
CA ALA A 31 12.03 11.25 23.32
C ALA A 31 10.93 10.25 23.74
N LYS A 32 10.74 9.15 22.98
CA LYS A 32 9.69 8.15 23.13
C LYS A 32 8.27 8.68 22.93
N GLU A 33 8.12 9.75 22.14
CA GLU A 33 6.83 10.25 21.71
C GLU A 33 6.48 9.68 20.34
N ILE A 34 5.21 9.30 20.16
CA ILE A 34 4.67 8.79 18.89
C ILE A 34 4.05 9.95 18.10
N ILE A 35 4.50 10.14 16.87
CA ILE A 35 3.96 11.14 15.94
C ILE A 35 3.51 10.45 14.64
N TYR A 36 2.43 10.97 14.05
CA TYR A 36 1.94 10.51 12.75
C TYR A 36 2.38 11.48 11.66
N VAL A 37 3.02 10.95 10.62
CA VAL A 37 3.60 11.73 9.52
C VAL A 37 2.83 11.44 8.24
N ASP A 38 2.10 12.44 7.75
CA ASP A 38 1.30 12.38 6.50
C ASP A 38 2.10 12.75 5.24
N SER A 39 3.22 13.45 5.43
CA SER A 39 4.03 14.03 4.37
C SER A 39 5.52 13.91 4.70
N PRO A 40 6.36 13.47 3.76
CA PRO A 40 7.80 13.30 4.00
C PRO A 40 8.50 14.57 4.50
N SER A 41 7.98 15.76 4.14
CA SER A 41 8.53 17.05 4.58
C SER A 41 8.33 17.33 6.08
N LYS A 42 7.37 16.67 6.74
CA LYS A 42 7.13 16.78 8.19
C LYS A 42 7.89 15.74 9.00
N LEU A 43 8.69 14.89 8.35
CA LEU A 43 9.52 13.89 9.02
C LEU A 43 10.54 14.61 9.93
N PRO A 44 10.66 14.24 11.21
CA PRO A 44 11.67 14.83 12.08
C PRO A 44 13.10 14.53 11.57
N PRO A 45 14.11 15.29 12.05
CA PRO A 45 15.51 15.01 11.72
C PRO A 45 15.86 13.56 12.05
N LEU A 46 16.68 12.92 11.21
CA LEU A 46 17.08 11.51 11.37
C LEU A 46 17.61 11.18 12.77
N ASN A 47 18.30 12.11 13.42
CA ASN A 47 18.84 11.94 14.78
C ASN A 47 17.75 11.86 15.87
N ASN A 48 16.54 12.33 15.57
CA ASN A 48 15.41 12.33 16.50
C ASN A 48 14.47 11.15 16.26
N ILE A 49 14.76 10.28 15.29
CA ILE A 49 13.97 9.09 14.99
C ILE A 49 14.57 7.91 15.76
N TYR A 50 13.78 7.31 16.65
CA TYR A 50 14.12 6.06 17.31
C TYR A 50 13.65 4.86 16.48
N GLU A 51 12.39 4.89 16.05
CA GLU A 51 11.78 3.84 15.24
C GLU A 51 10.85 4.47 14.19
N LEU A 52 10.86 3.93 12.97
CA LEU A 52 9.96 4.31 11.90
C LEU A 52 9.09 3.09 11.57
N ARG A 53 7.78 3.21 11.79
CA ARG A 53 6.80 2.15 11.56
C ARG A 53 5.97 2.49 10.33
N GLU A 54 5.97 1.56 9.38
CA GLU A 54 5.17 1.64 8.15
C GLU A 54 3.81 0.96 8.37
N PRO A 55 2.70 1.52 7.87
CA PRO A 55 1.40 0.86 7.92
C PRO A 55 1.40 -0.40 7.05
N ILE A 56 0.95 -1.52 7.63
CA ILE A 56 0.78 -2.80 6.93
C ILE A 56 -0.70 -2.99 6.60
N ALA A 57 -0.98 -3.40 5.36
CA ALA A 57 -2.31 -3.72 4.87
C ALA A 57 -2.50 -5.23 4.81
N GLU A 58 -3.56 -5.74 5.43
CA GLU A 58 -4.00 -7.11 5.23
C GLU A 58 -4.81 -7.20 3.94
N CYS A 59 -4.25 -7.90 2.94
CA CYS A 59 -4.79 -8.04 1.61
C CYS A 59 -5.43 -9.42 1.45
N HIS A 60 -6.76 -9.45 1.33
CA HIS A 60 -7.50 -10.67 1.00
C HIS A 60 -7.74 -10.75 -0.52
N MET A 61 -7.18 -11.76 -1.16
CA MET A 61 -7.24 -11.96 -2.60
C MET A 61 -7.91 -13.30 -2.91
N LEU A 62 -8.88 -13.30 -3.84
CA LEU A 62 -9.52 -14.52 -4.33
C LEU A 62 -9.23 -14.65 -5.82
N LEU A 63 -8.57 -15.75 -6.20
CA LEU A 63 -8.08 -15.93 -7.56
C LEU A 63 -8.13 -17.39 -8.02
N PRO A 64 -8.17 -17.65 -9.34
CA PRO A 64 -8.11 -19.01 -9.88
C PRO A 64 -6.73 -19.62 -9.67
N GLN A 65 -6.64 -20.93 -9.41
CA GLN A 65 -5.37 -21.63 -9.20
C GLN A 65 -4.33 -21.39 -10.32
N ALA A 66 -4.78 -21.19 -11.56
CA ALA A 66 -3.90 -20.96 -12.71
C ALA A 66 -3.02 -19.69 -12.59
N TYR A 67 -3.46 -18.68 -11.82
CA TYR A 67 -2.74 -17.41 -11.67
C TYR A 67 -1.94 -17.29 -10.37
N LEU A 68 -2.00 -18.31 -9.52
CA LEU A 68 -1.41 -18.29 -8.17
C LEU A 68 0.08 -17.90 -8.17
N GLY A 69 0.87 -18.49 -9.06
CA GLY A 69 2.32 -18.24 -9.11
C GLY A 69 2.66 -16.79 -9.46
N ASN A 70 1.93 -16.21 -10.42
CA ASN A 70 2.13 -14.82 -10.84
C ASN A 70 1.78 -13.86 -9.70
N VAL A 71 0.66 -14.10 -9.01
CA VAL A 71 0.21 -13.24 -7.90
C VAL A 71 1.17 -13.33 -6.71
N ILE A 72 1.63 -14.52 -6.33
CA ILE A 72 2.62 -14.68 -5.26
C ILE A 72 3.92 -13.94 -5.60
N THR A 73 4.37 -14.03 -6.85
CA THR A 73 5.59 -13.34 -7.31
C THR A 73 5.45 -11.83 -7.19
N LEU A 74 4.29 -11.28 -7.59
CA LEU A 74 3.98 -9.85 -7.43
C LEU A 74 3.95 -9.43 -5.96
N CYS A 75 3.29 -10.23 -5.09
CA CYS A 75 3.26 -9.95 -3.65
C CYS A 75 4.67 -9.93 -3.05
N ILE A 76 5.54 -10.88 -3.43
CA ILE A 76 6.92 -10.95 -2.92
C ILE A 76 7.76 -9.76 -3.42
N GLU A 77 7.62 -9.36 -4.70
CA GLU A 77 8.27 -8.16 -5.25
C GLU A 77 7.92 -6.91 -4.44
N LYS A 78 6.67 -6.85 -3.95
CA LYS A 78 6.10 -5.75 -3.17
C LYS A 78 6.30 -5.89 -1.66
N ARG A 79 7.29 -6.67 -1.23
CA ARG A 79 7.63 -6.91 0.20
C ARG A 79 6.49 -7.55 1.02
N GLY A 80 5.57 -8.23 0.34
CA GLY A 80 4.43 -8.90 0.96
C GLY A 80 4.82 -10.18 1.68
N VAL A 81 4.24 -10.41 2.85
CA VAL A 81 4.40 -11.61 3.67
C VAL A 81 3.12 -12.42 3.60
N GLN A 82 3.22 -13.69 3.21
CA GLN A 82 2.06 -14.58 3.16
C GLN A 82 1.61 -14.93 4.59
N THR A 83 0.35 -14.67 4.91
CA THR A 83 -0.23 -15.01 6.22
C THR A 83 -1.15 -16.22 6.16
N ASN A 84 -1.91 -16.38 5.08
CA ASN A 84 -2.83 -17.51 4.92
C ASN A 84 -3.04 -17.91 3.45
N MET A 85 -3.38 -19.18 3.22
CA MET A 85 -3.75 -19.72 1.92
C MET A 85 -4.77 -20.85 2.08
N VAL A 86 -5.94 -20.71 1.47
CA VAL A 86 -7.05 -21.67 1.55
C VAL A 86 -7.55 -22.03 0.15
N TYR A 87 -7.63 -23.32 -0.14
CA TYR A 87 -8.14 -23.82 -1.42
C TYR A 87 -9.65 -24.06 -1.36
N HIS A 88 -10.37 -23.52 -2.33
CA HIS A 88 -11.81 -23.68 -2.54
C HIS A 88 -12.06 -24.32 -3.92
N GLY A 89 -11.79 -25.62 -4.04
CA GLY A 89 -11.85 -26.31 -5.33
C GLY A 89 -10.85 -25.70 -6.32
N ASN A 90 -11.34 -25.04 -7.37
CA ASN A 90 -10.52 -24.40 -8.40
C ASN A 90 -10.12 -22.95 -8.08
N GLN A 91 -10.59 -22.40 -6.95
CA GLN A 91 -10.21 -21.07 -6.46
C GLN A 91 -9.26 -21.17 -5.26
N VAL A 92 -8.46 -20.13 -5.08
CA VAL A 92 -7.55 -19.96 -3.94
C VAL A 92 -7.86 -18.64 -3.29
N ALA A 93 -8.10 -18.67 -1.98
CA ALA A 93 -8.15 -17.49 -1.13
C ALA A 93 -6.77 -17.31 -0.50
N LEU A 94 -6.12 -16.19 -0.80
CA LEU A 94 -4.84 -15.78 -0.26
C LEU A 94 -5.02 -14.61 0.69
N THR A 95 -4.32 -14.65 1.81
CA THR A 95 -4.14 -13.49 2.69
C THR A 95 -2.65 -13.15 2.75
N TYR A 96 -2.34 -11.89 2.51
CA TYR A 96 -1.00 -11.33 2.58
C TYR A 96 -0.99 -10.08 3.43
N GLU A 97 0.09 -9.86 4.16
CA GLU A 97 0.42 -8.58 4.77
C GLU A 97 1.40 -7.85 3.84
N ILE A 98 0.98 -6.70 3.31
CA ILE A 98 1.78 -5.92 2.34
C ILE A 98 1.91 -4.49 2.88
N PRO A 99 3.09 -3.86 2.82
CA PRO A 99 3.23 -2.45 3.16
C PRO A 99 2.25 -1.57 2.36
N MET A 100 1.47 -0.74 3.05
CA MET A 100 0.43 0.08 2.41
C MET A 100 1.03 1.01 1.34
N ALA A 101 2.26 1.49 1.54
CA ALA A 101 2.95 2.33 0.56
C ALA A 101 3.12 1.62 -0.79
N GLU A 102 3.36 0.30 -0.79
CA GLU A 102 3.48 -0.51 -2.00
C GLU A 102 2.13 -0.81 -2.63
N VAL A 103 1.09 -1.01 -1.81
CA VAL A 103 -0.29 -1.24 -2.26
C VAL A 103 -0.83 -0.03 -3.03
N VAL A 104 -0.48 1.16 -2.55
CA VAL A 104 -0.96 2.45 -3.07
C VAL A 104 -0.15 2.92 -4.29
N LEU A 105 1.07 2.40 -4.49
CA LEU A 105 1.93 2.58 -5.68
C LEU A 105 1.73 1.44 -6.71
N ASP A 106 0.56 1.46 -7.36
CA ASP A 106 0.21 0.62 -8.51
C ASP A 106 0.16 -0.90 -8.25
N PHE A 107 -0.20 -1.35 -7.04
CA PHE A 107 -0.40 -2.79 -6.80
C PHE A 107 -1.65 -3.34 -7.49
N PHE A 108 -2.72 -2.54 -7.56
CA PHE A 108 -4.00 -2.99 -8.12
C PHE A 108 -3.99 -3.07 -9.66
N ASP A 109 -3.13 -2.31 -10.33
CA ASP A 109 -3.07 -2.23 -11.79
C ASP A 109 -2.15 -3.28 -12.43
N ARG A 110 -1.38 -4.03 -11.63
CA ARG A 110 -0.43 -5.05 -12.10
C ARG A 110 -0.96 -6.47 -11.92
#